data_AF-A0AAU9IQM4-F1
#
_entry.id   AF-A0AAU9IQM4-F1
#
_cell.length_a   1.000
_cell.length_b   1.000
_cell.length_c   1.000
_cell.angle_alpha   90.00
_cell.angle_beta   90.00
_cell.angle_gamma   90.00
#
_symmetry.space_group_name_H-M   'P 1'
#
loop_
_entity.id
_entity.type
_entity.pdbx_description
1 polymer ?
#
loop_
_entity_poly.entity_id
_entity_poly.type
_entity_poly.pdbx_seq_one_letter_code
_entity_poly.pdbx_strand_id
1 'polypeptide(L)'
;MAKSLKRKRKDISKENSVEIDQMLESLAMEDLAVGPKKLNELQSVFENFINLGKALILVLLGPYGCGKTASAVCCAKNYNLTYTFWKPQDLMQAESDELYSVSYLNQLINFLNFQSSTKKALKIPGCAPKEINNVLIIDSLPTFYNDKQKEDFQMCINKCLKGLSKLIIFIMSDYSPNQIPQIFSIEASQFIKVIQFREVGKRPMVKALKRANIEWDIKNPDYEEIEEISNGNLRTALNKLLLLKLSSGRTQNVSNINEEESSKFGFFHSLGKFMYNKRIDFAGQSKCMTYAELWDREHRPKLSFDPDDVINHSPCDPSIFWLYLMENCICFYEDIDDLAECYESFQLADLLQTTHADAAGTFSELMPAHLAGRAVVDSNLHPAKTGFFNFKKPGIWRLIKGIPESQLNIKKQQENEIIASGFRLNEFLVDVWGFNRGSLFHRKFEEDIEEEKTTQYWENLSNSLENIKM
;
A
#
# COMPACT_ATOMS: atom_id res chain seq x y z
N MET A 1 -20.93 5.99 32.29
CA MET A 1 -19.87 6.76 31.60
C MET A 1 -19.39 6.14 30.27
N ALA A 2 -19.20 4.83 30.14
CA ALA A 2 -18.68 4.20 28.92
C ALA A 2 -19.52 4.36 27.62
N LYS A 3 -20.85 4.50 27.71
CA LYS A 3 -21.73 4.74 26.55
C LYS A 3 -21.61 6.15 25.94
N SER A 4 -21.24 7.15 26.75
CA SER A 4 -21.08 8.55 26.30
C SER A 4 -19.76 8.76 25.53
N LEU A 5 -18.68 8.10 25.96
CA LEU A 5 -17.38 8.12 25.29
C LEU A 5 -17.40 7.41 23.92
N LYS A 6 -18.17 6.30 23.78
CA LYS A 6 -18.36 5.63 22.49
C LYS A 6 -19.17 6.46 21.49
N ARG A 7 -20.17 7.23 21.95
CA ARG A 7 -20.92 8.17 21.10
C ARG A 7 -20.03 9.33 20.65
N LYS A 8 -19.34 10.01 21.58
CA LYS A 8 -18.38 11.07 21.24
C LYS A 8 -17.29 10.61 20.27
N ARG A 9 -16.69 9.42 20.46
CA ARG A 9 -15.71 8.87 19.50
C ARG A 9 -16.30 8.62 18.09
N LYS A 10 -17.55 8.14 18.01
CA LYS A 10 -18.25 7.94 16.74
C LYS A 10 -18.60 9.26 16.04
N ASP A 11 -19.05 10.25 16.80
CA ASP A 11 -19.44 11.56 16.27
C ASP A 11 -18.20 12.32 15.76
N ILE A 12 -17.08 12.30 16.51
CA ILE A 12 -15.80 12.87 16.07
C ILE A 12 -15.24 12.16 14.82
N SER A 13 -15.38 10.83 14.72
CA SER A 13 -14.93 10.10 13.52
C SER A 13 -15.76 10.42 12.28
N LYS A 14 -17.06 10.74 12.45
CA LYS A 14 -17.97 11.11 11.35
C LYS A 14 -17.74 12.55 10.88
N GLU A 15 -17.53 13.50 11.79
CA GLU A 15 -17.23 14.90 11.41
C GLU A 15 -15.89 15.01 10.66
N ASN A 16 -14.88 14.21 11.03
CA ASN A 16 -13.55 14.31 10.43
C ASN A 16 -13.39 13.55 9.10
N SER A 17 -14.10 12.44 8.87
CA SER A 17 -14.17 11.83 7.53
C SER A 17 -14.86 12.75 6.52
N VAL A 18 -15.76 13.61 7.03
CA VAL A 18 -16.52 14.56 6.23
C VAL A 18 -15.62 15.70 5.72
N GLU A 19 -14.58 16.14 6.43
CA GLU A 19 -13.70 17.23 5.95
C GLU A 19 -12.92 16.85 4.67
N ILE A 20 -12.34 15.64 4.59
CA ILE A 20 -11.56 15.22 3.41
C ILE A 20 -12.46 14.93 2.21
N ASP A 21 -13.63 14.33 2.45
CA ASP A 21 -14.61 14.09 1.39
C ASP A 21 -15.27 15.40 0.91
N GLN A 22 -15.44 16.40 1.78
CA GLN A 22 -15.85 17.77 1.41
C GLN A 22 -14.77 18.48 0.57
N MET A 23 -13.48 18.27 0.87
CA MET A 23 -12.41 18.79 0.01
C MET A 23 -12.44 18.17 -1.39
N LEU A 24 -12.83 16.89 -1.54
CA LEU A 24 -13.06 16.28 -2.85
C LEU A 24 -14.19 16.98 -3.62
N GLU A 25 -15.13 17.62 -2.93
CA GLU A 25 -16.21 18.36 -3.56
C GLU A 25 -15.79 19.76 -4.05
N SER A 26 -14.79 20.40 -3.43
CA SER A 26 -14.31 21.75 -3.79
C SER A 26 -13.11 21.78 -4.74
N LEU A 27 -12.45 20.64 -5.01
CA LEU A 27 -11.23 20.56 -5.81
C LEU A 27 -11.44 20.91 -7.31
N ALA A 28 -10.58 21.80 -7.83
CA ALA A 28 -10.45 22.07 -9.26
C ALA A 28 -9.37 21.20 -9.93
N MET A 29 -9.38 21.11 -11.26
CA MET A 29 -8.42 20.30 -12.03
C MET A 29 -6.95 20.72 -11.80
N GLU A 30 -6.70 22.01 -11.53
CA GLU A 30 -5.38 22.60 -11.27
C GLU A 30 -4.84 22.29 -9.85
N ASP A 31 -5.73 21.80 -8.99
CA ASP A 31 -5.42 21.48 -7.61
C ASP A 31 -5.02 20.02 -7.41
N LEU A 32 -5.27 19.17 -8.41
CA LEU A 32 -4.89 17.77 -8.38
C LEU A 32 -3.37 17.60 -8.31
N ALA A 33 -2.91 16.79 -7.35
CA ALA A 33 -1.52 16.37 -7.23
C ALA A 33 -1.14 15.27 -8.24
N VAL A 34 -1.66 15.37 -9.46
CA VAL A 34 -1.47 14.39 -10.55
C VAL A 34 -0.75 15.07 -11.71
N GLY A 35 0.15 14.34 -12.38
CA GLY A 35 0.92 14.88 -13.49
C GLY A 35 0.02 15.30 -14.67
N PRO A 36 0.29 16.43 -15.34
CA PRO A 36 -0.59 17.01 -16.35
C PRO A 36 -0.80 16.07 -17.55
N LYS A 37 0.22 15.28 -17.92
CA LYS A 37 0.11 14.29 -19.00
C LYS A 37 -1.02 13.27 -18.77
N LYS A 38 -1.19 12.81 -17.52
CA LYS A 38 -2.23 11.84 -17.17
C LYS A 38 -3.61 12.48 -17.09
N LEU A 39 -3.68 13.75 -16.68
CA LEU A 39 -4.92 14.52 -16.70
C LEU A 39 -5.40 14.72 -18.14
N ASN A 40 -4.49 15.03 -19.07
CA ASN A 40 -4.83 15.15 -20.49
C ASN A 40 -5.27 13.80 -21.08
N GLU A 41 -4.62 12.70 -20.71
CA GLU A 41 -5.05 11.36 -21.11
C GLU A 41 -6.48 11.08 -20.61
N LEU A 42 -6.77 11.36 -19.34
CA LEU A 42 -8.11 11.20 -18.78
C LEU A 42 -9.13 12.11 -19.48
N GLN A 43 -8.78 13.37 -19.75
CA GLN A 43 -9.63 14.30 -20.50
C GLN A 43 -9.95 13.79 -21.90
N SER A 44 -8.98 13.25 -22.63
CA SER A 44 -9.20 12.69 -23.97
C SER A 44 -10.21 11.54 -23.97
N VAL A 45 -10.27 10.76 -22.90
CA VAL A 45 -11.26 9.67 -22.74
C VAL A 45 -12.67 10.23 -22.57
N PHE A 46 -12.82 11.29 -21.78
CA PHE A 46 -14.10 11.97 -21.59
C PHE A 46 -14.57 12.67 -22.87
N GLU A 47 -13.67 13.33 -23.62
CA GLU A 47 -13.98 13.91 -24.92
C GLU A 47 -14.41 12.85 -25.93
N ASN A 48 -13.69 11.73 -26.01
CA ASN A 48 -14.06 10.61 -26.88
C ASN A 48 -15.42 10.04 -26.51
N PHE A 49 -15.75 9.95 -25.23
CA PHE A 49 -17.06 9.51 -24.76
C PHE A 49 -18.17 10.48 -25.20
N ILE A 50 -17.97 11.79 -25.03
CA ILE A 50 -18.91 12.83 -25.44
C ILE A 50 -19.12 12.81 -26.96
N ASN A 51 -18.04 12.69 -27.73
CA ASN A 51 -18.09 12.72 -29.19
C ASN A 51 -18.72 11.45 -29.81
N LEU A 52 -18.43 10.27 -29.25
CA LEU A 52 -18.93 9.00 -29.79
C LEU A 52 -20.33 8.64 -29.29
N GLY A 53 -20.72 9.12 -28.10
CA GLY A 53 -22.01 8.79 -27.46
C GLY A 53 -22.21 7.30 -27.14
N LYS A 54 -21.14 6.49 -27.20
CA LYS A 54 -21.16 5.05 -26.95
C LYS A 54 -20.76 4.73 -25.51
N ALA A 55 -21.23 3.59 -24.99
CA ALA A 55 -20.74 3.08 -23.71
C ALA A 55 -19.22 2.88 -23.76
N LEU A 56 -18.54 3.38 -22.73
CA LEU A 56 -17.10 3.25 -22.56
C LEU A 56 -16.83 2.81 -21.13
N ILE A 57 -15.90 1.87 -20.97
CA ILE A 57 -15.39 1.47 -19.67
C ILE A 57 -14.01 2.06 -19.49
N LEU A 58 -13.81 2.76 -18.38
CA LEU A 58 -12.53 3.30 -17.97
C LEU A 58 -12.06 2.57 -16.71
N VAL A 59 -10.87 1.96 -16.76
CA VAL A 59 -10.25 1.31 -15.61
C VAL A 59 -9.08 2.16 -15.12
N LEU A 60 -9.19 2.67 -13.90
CA LEU A 60 -8.14 3.44 -13.24
C LEU A 60 -7.34 2.52 -12.32
N LEU A 61 -6.13 2.17 -12.73
CA LEU A 61 -5.18 1.36 -11.96
C LEU A 61 -4.24 2.26 -11.16
N GLY A 62 -3.70 1.76 -10.04
CA GLY A 62 -2.59 2.41 -9.32
C GLY A 62 -2.72 2.29 -7.80
N PRO A 63 -1.71 2.71 -7.04
CA PRO A 63 -1.70 2.52 -5.59
C PRO A 63 -2.78 3.35 -4.87
N TYR A 64 -3.08 3.00 -3.63
CA TYR A 64 -4.01 3.74 -2.80
C TYR A 64 -3.53 5.18 -2.54
N GLY A 65 -4.48 6.12 -2.53
CA GLY A 65 -4.17 7.52 -2.21
C GLY A 65 -3.39 8.30 -3.28
N CYS A 66 -3.29 7.79 -4.51
CA CYS A 66 -2.62 8.50 -5.62
C CYS A 66 -3.54 9.47 -6.40
N GLY A 67 -4.77 9.70 -5.93
CA GLY A 67 -5.70 10.67 -6.54
C GLY A 67 -6.59 10.15 -7.67
N LYS A 68 -6.78 8.82 -7.80
CA LYS A 68 -7.65 8.23 -8.85
C LYS A 68 -9.10 8.75 -8.78
N THR A 69 -9.72 8.58 -7.62
CA THR A 69 -11.11 9.01 -7.35
C THR A 69 -11.26 10.52 -7.53
N ALA A 70 -10.33 11.31 -6.98
CA ALA A 70 -10.32 12.76 -7.12
C ALA A 70 -10.24 13.20 -8.60
N SER A 71 -9.39 12.55 -9.39
CA SER A 71 -9.23 12.87 -10.82
C SER A 71 -10.49 12.55 -11.62
N ALA A 72 -11.12 11.40 -11.37
CA ALA A 72 -12.36 11.01 -12.04
C ALA A 72 -13.51 12.00 -11.75
N VAL A 73 -13.66 12.42 -10.49
CA VAL A 73 -14.68 13.38 -10.07
C VAL A 73 -14.42 14.76 -10.67
N CYS A 74 -13.18 15.26 -10.62
CA CYS A 74 -12.84 16.56 -11.18
C CYS A 74 -13.07 16.61 -12.71
N CYS A 75 -12.72 15.54 -13.43
CA CYS A 75 -13.01 15.45 -14.86
C CYS A 75 -14.51 15.43 -15.15
N ALA A 76 -15.31 14.67 -14.38
CA ALA A 76 -16.76 14.66 -14.56
C ALA A 76 -17.37 16.06 -14.34
N LYS A 77 -16.91 16.79 -13.32
CA LYS A 77 -17.34 18.17 -13.05
C LYS A 77 -16.95 19.13 -14.17
N ASN A 78 -15.73 19.05 -14.68
CA ASN A 78 -15.25 19.94 -15.74
C ASN A 78 -16.07 19.84 -17.03
N TYR A 79 -16.58 18.64 -17.34
CA TYR A 79 -17.47 18.40 -18.48
C TYR A 79 -18.97 18.53 -18.14
N ASN A 80 -19.33 19.04 -16.96
CA ASN A 80 -20.71 19.17 -16.46
C ASN A 80 -21.51 17.85 -16.51
N LEU A 81 -20.84 16.71 -16.31
CA LEU A 81 -21.48 15.40 -16.29
C LEU A 81 -21.94 15.05 -14.88
N THR A 82 -23.15 14.49 -14.77
CA THR A 82 -23.66 13.93 -13.52
C THR A 82 -22.93 12.62 -13.21
N TYR A 83 -22.44 12.45 -11.98
CA TYR A 83 -21.78 11.21 -11.56
C TYR A 83 -22.55 10.50 -10.43
N THR A 84 -22.47 9.18 -10.40
CA THR A 84 -23.07 8.36 -9.33
C THR A 84 -22.01 7.41 -8.79
N PHE A 85 -21.76 7.48 -7.49
CA PHE A 85 -20.90 6.54 -6.79
C PHE A 85 -21.67 5.27 -6.44
N TRP A 86 -21.12 4.12 -6.81
CA TRP A 86 -21.52 2.85 -6.22
C TRP A 86 -20.82 2.70 -4.87
N LYS A 87 -21.61 2.57 -3.81
CA LYS A 87 -21.16 2.15 -2.49
C LYS A 87 -21.99 0.92 -2.10
N PRO A 88 -21.37 -0.13 -1.57
CA PRO A 88 -22.13 -1.26 -1.06
C PRO A 88 -23.02 -0.81 0.11
N GLN A 89 -24.20 -1.40 0.25
CA GLN A 89 -25.04 -1.18 1.43
C GLN A 89 -24.48 -2.03 2.58
N ASP A 90 -24.23 -1.39 3.73
CA ASP A 90 -23.70 -2.07 4.92
C ASP A 90 -24.62 -3.25 5.31
N LEU A 91 -24.03 -4.44 5.45
CA LEU A 91 -24.70 -5.70 5.81
C LEU A 91 -25.38 -5.69 7.20
N MET A 92 -25.27 -4.59 7.95
CA MET A 92 -25.63 -4.49 9.38
C MET A 92 -27.00 -3.84 9.64
N GLN A 93 -27.80 -3.55 8.61
CA GLN A 93 -29.13 -2.90 8.77
C GLN A 93 -30.32 -3.83 8.52
N ALA A 94 -30.11 -5.12 8.25
CA ALA A 94 -31.21 -6.08 8.13
C ALA A 94 -31.49 -6.74 9.50
N GLU A 95 -32.26 -6.06 10.36
CA GLU A 95 -32.89 -6.66 11.54
C GLU A 95 -34.12 -7.54 11.17
N SER A 96 -34.06 -8.25 10.05
CA SER A 96 -35.11 -9.16 9.62
C SER A 96 -34.52 -10.53 9.32
N ASP A 97 -35.11 -11.55 9.94
CA ASP A 97 -34.77 -12.98 10.02
C ASP A 97 -34.52 -13.75 8.69
N GLU A 98 -34.08 -13.11 7.62
CA GLU A 98 -33.69 -13.78 6.38
C GLU A 98 -32.17 -13.87 6.26
N LEU A 99 -31.67 -15.06 6.55
CA LEU A 99 -30.28 -15.52 6.52
C LEU A 99 -29.68 -15.57 5.10
N TYR A 100 -29.87 -14.53 4.29
CA TYR A 100 -29.21 -14.37 3.00
C TYR A 100 -28.20 -13.23 3.10
N SER A 101 -26.94 -13.58 3.32
CA SER A 101 -25.81 -12.67 3.08
C SER A 101 -25.81 -12.31 1.59
N VAL A 102 -26.40 -11.16 1.23
CA VAL A 102 -26.34 -10.66 -0.14
C VAL A 102 -24.87 -10.35 -0.44
N SER A 103 -24.22 -11.21 -1.22
CA SER A 103 -22.84 -11.00 -1.69
C SER A 103 -22.67 -9.60 -2.28
N TYR A 104 -21.58 -8.91 -1.93
CA TYR A 104 -21.23 -7.58 -2.46
C TYR A 104 -21.29 -7.53 -4.00
N LEU A 105 -20.89 -8.63 -4.65
CA LEU A 105 -20.94 -8.77 -6.10
C LEU A 105 -22.38 -8.81 -6.63
N ASN A 106 -23.31 -9.44 -5.90
CA ASN A 106 -24.73 -9.44 -6.27
C ASN A 106 -25.34 -8.05 -6.12
N GLN A 107 -24.96 -7.28 -5.08
CA GLN A 107 -25.38 -5.88 -4.96
C GLN A 107 -24.90 -5.04 -6.15
N LEU A 108 -23.66 -5.25 -6.60
CA LEU A 108 -23.10 -4.58 -7.78
C LEU A 108 -23.85 -4.97 -9.06
N ILE A 109 -24.07 -6.26 -9.29
CA ILE A 109 -24.81 -6.74 -10.47
C ILE A 109 -26.23 -6.19 -10.49
N ASN A 110 -26.93 -6.20 -9.35
CA ASN A 110 -28.28 -5.63 -9.24
C ASN A 110 -28.29 -4.13 -9.53
N PHE A 111 -27.29 -3.41 -9.04
CA PHE A 111 -27.13 -1.99 -9.33
C PHE A 111 -26.88 -1.71 -10.82
N LEU A 112 -25.99 -2.47 -11.47
CA LEU A 112 -25.73 -2.37 -12.91
C LEU A 112 -26.98 -2.71 -13.75
N ASN A 113 -27.73 -3.74 -13.36
CA ASN A 113 -28.98 -4.11 -14.00
C ASN A 113 -30.07 -3.04 -13.83
N PHE A 114 -30.16 -2.39 -12.65
CA PHE A 114 -31.06 -1.25 -12.43
C PHE A 114 -30.66 -0.06 -13.32
N GLN A 115 -29.37 0.26 -13.38
CA GLN A 115 -28.85 1.37 -14.19
C GLN A 115 -29.01 1.16 -15.70
N SER A 116 -29.05 -0.08 -16.16
CA SER A 116 -29.36 -0.43 -17.56
C SER A 116 -30.87 -0.46 -17.85
N SER A 117 -31.70 -0.82 -16.88
CA SER A 117 -33.17 -0.88 -17.02
C SER A 117 -33.85 0.49 -16.98
N THR A 118 -33.27 1.49 -16.31
CA THR A 118 -33.80 2.87 -16.22
C THR A 118 -33.96 3.59 -17.57
N LYS A 119 -33.36 3.09 -18.65
CA LYS A 119 -33.65 3.56 -20.02
C LYS A 119 -35.07 3.26 -20.51
N LYS A 120 -35.80 2.37 -19.83
CA LYS A 120 -37.23 2.10 -20.08
C LYS A 120 -38.16 3.02 -19.28
N ALA A 121 -37.63 4.03 -18.58
CA ALA A 121 -38.48 5.06 -17.98
C ALA A 121 -39.23 5.79 -19.10
N LEU A 122 -40.56 5.77 -19.02
CA LEU A 122 -41.50 6.36 -19.97
C LEU A 122 -41.04 7.75 -20.43
N LYS A 123 -40.83 7.91 -21.75
CA LYS A 123 -40.72 9.24 -22.37
C LYS A 123 -42.12 9.87 -22.33
N ILE A 124 -42.44 10.58 -21.26
CA ILE A 124 -43.66 11.38 -21.20
C ILE A 124 -43.48 12.58 -22.14
N PRO A 125 -44.32 12.75 -23.18
CA PRO A 125 -44.23 13.89 -24.09
C PRO A 125 -44.38 15.22 -23.32
N GLY A 126 -43.49 16.18 -23.55
CA GLY A 126 -43.54 17.52 -22.92
C GLY A 126 -42.64 17.72 -21.71
N CYS A 127 -42.09 16.65 -21.12
CA CYS A 127 -40.96 16.75 -20.21
C CYS A 127 -39.68 16.55 -21.01
N ALA A 128 -38.81 17.56 -21.06
CA ALA A 128 -37.47 17.38 -21.62
C ALA A 128 -36.82 16.16 -20.94
N PRO A 129 -36.36 15.15 -21.71
CA PRO A 129 -35.54 14.11 -21.11
C PRO A 129 -34.33 14.84 -20.52
N LYS A 130 -34.18 14.86 -19.19
CA LYS A 130 -32.89 15.22 -18.59
C LYS A 130 -31.88 14.30 -19.28
N GLU A 131 -30.99 14.84 -20.10
CA GLU A 131 -29.97 14.03 -20.76
C GLU A 131 -29.09 13.41 -19.67
N ILE A 132 -29.35 12.14 -19.36
CA ILE A 132 -28.69 11.41 -18.27
C ILE A 132 -27.34 10.90 -18.79
N ASN A 133 -26.42 11.79 -19.14
CA ASN A 133 -25.02 11.44 -19.36
C ASN A 133 -24.36 11.18 -18.00
N ASN A 134 -24.77 10.06 -17.39
CA ASN A 134 -24.29 9.67 -16.07
C ASN A 134 -22.95 8.93 -16.18
N VAL A 135 -21.95 9.45 -15.47
CA VAL A 135 -20.71 8.74 -15.16
C VAL A 135 -20.97 7.84 -13.96
N LEU A 136 -20.76 6.54 -14.11
CA LEU A 136 -20.85 5.58 -13.02
C LEU A 136 -19.47 5.35 -12.44
N ILE A 137 -19.26 5.65 -11.17
CA ILE A 137 -17.97 5.43 -10.50
C ILE A 137 -18.12 4.27 -9.52
N ILE A 138 -17.38 3.19 -9.76
CA ILE A 138 -17.34 1.99 -8.92
C ILE A 138 -16.00 2.02 -8.19
N ASP A 139 -16.04 2.38 -6.92
CA ASP A 139 -14.85 2.42 -6.06
C ASP A 139 -14.60 1.02 -5.51
N SER A 140 -13.52 0.37 -5.96
CA SER A 140 -13.16 -1.04 -5.75
C SER A 140 -14.11 -2.07 -6.37
N LEU A 141 -13.52 -3.04 -7.09
CA LEU A 141 -14.25 -4.19 -7.59
C LEU A 141 -14.29 -5.28 -6.50
N PRO A 142 -15.45 -5.89 -6.22
CA PRO A 142 -15.53 -7.04 -5.33
C PRO A 142 -14.62 -8.18 -5.81
N THR A 143 -14.01 -8.91 -4.88
CA THR A 143 -13.24 -10.11 -5.19
C THR A 143 -14.16 -11.23 -5.71
N PHE A 144 -13.74 -11.88 -6.79
CA PHE A 144 -14.43 -13.05 -7.33
C PHE A 144 -13.99 -14.29 -6.56
N TYR A 145 -14.95 -15.02 -5.97
CA TYR A 145 -14.65 -16.26 -5.26
C TYR A 145 -14.86 -17.49 -6.15
N ASN A 146 -15.79 -17.42 -7.10
CA ASN A 146 -16.16 -18.53 -7.98
C ASN A 146 -16.13 -18.11 -9.45
N ASP A 147 -15.76 -19.03 -10.36
CA ASP A 147 -15.80 -18.79 -11.81
C ASP A 147 -17.20 -18.41 -12.30
N LYS A 148 -18.24 -19.01 -11.72
CA LYS A 148 -19.64 -18.65 -12.01
C LYS A 148 -19.94 -17.17 -11.72
N GLN A 149 -19.43 -16.62 -10.62
CA GLN A 149 -19.64 -15.19 -10.29
C GLN A 149 -18.94 -14.28 -11.31
N LYS A 150 -17.78 -14.72 -11.80
CA LYS A 150 -17.03 -14.02 -12.84
C LYS A 150 -17.78 -14.05 -14.17
N GLU A 151 -18.33 -15.20 -14.56
CA GLU A 151 -19.19 -15.33 -15.76
C GLU A 151 -20.45 -14.46 -15.65
N ASP A 152 -21.16 -14.51 -14.52
CA ASP A 152 -22.35 -13.69 -14.27
C ASP A 152 -22.04 -12.19 -14.38
N PHE A 153 -20.90 -11.76 -13.83
CA PHE A 153 -20.41 -10.39 -13.95
C PHE A 153 -20.09 -10.01 -15.40
N GLN A 154 -19.36 -10.86 -16.13
CA GLN A 154 -19.04 -10.63 -17.55
C GLN A 154 -20.29 -10.52 -18.41
N MET A 155 -21.28 -11.39 -18.19
CA MET A 155 -22.57 -11.30 -18.85
C MET A 155 -23.30 -9.99 -18.52
N CYS A 156 -23.27 -9.56 -17.26
CA CYS A 156 -23.87 -8.28 -16.85
C CYS A 156 -23.19 -7.08 -17.51
N ILE A 157 -21.85 -7.05 -17.56
CA ILE A 157 -21.09 -5.98 -18.22
C ILE A 157 -21.35 -5.94 -19.72
N ASN A 158 -21.37 -7.09 -20.40
CA ASN A 158 -21.65 -7.15 -21.83
C ASN A 158 -23.08 -6.69 -22.16
N LYS A 159 -24.07 -6.99 -21.29
CA LYS A 159 -25.42 -6.41 -21.39
C LYS A 159 -25.40 -4.90 -21.17
N CYS A 160 -24.64 -4.43 -20.19
CA CYS A 160 -24.47 -3.00 -19.90
C CYS A 160 -23.84 -2.25 -21.08
N LEU A 161 -22.79 -2.79 -21.71
CA LEU A 161 -22.14 -2.18 -22.88
C LEU A 161 -23.07 -2.06 -24.09
N LYS A 162 -23.90 -3.08 -24.34
CA LYS A 162 -24.88 -3.07 -25.44
C LYS A 162 -26.06 -2.14 -25.18
N GLY A 163 -26.45 -1.97 -23.91
CA GLY A 163 -27.65 -1.22 -23.52
C GLY A 163 -27.41 0.22 -23.06
N LEU A 164 -26.24 0.54 -22.49
CA LEU A 164 -25.93 1.84 -21.88
C LEU A 164 -25.30 2.81 -22.88
N SER A 165 -25.46 4.10 -22.60
CA SER A 165 -24.74 5.23 -23.23
C SER A 165 -24.14 6.02 -22.08
N LYS A 166 -23.40 5.32 -21.22
CA LYS A 166 -22.84 5.82 -19.95
C LYS A 166 -21.35 5.48 -19.91
N LEU A 167 -20.58 6.31 -19.22
CA LEU A 167 -19.18 6.08 -18.91
C LEU A 167 -19.11 5.33 -17.58
N ILE A 168 -18.55 4.11 -17.56
CA ILE A 168 -18.37 3.33 -16.33
C ILE A 168 -16.90 3.37 -15.95
N ILE A 169 -16.59 3.91 -14.76
CA ILE A 169 -15.24 4.03 -14.22
C ILE A 169 -15.07 3.01 -13.11
N PHE A 170 -14.14 2.06 -13.30
CA PHE A 170 -13.70 1.14 -12.26
C PHE A 170 -12.39 1.64 -11.65
N ILE A 171 -12.38 1.82 -10.33
CA ILE A 171 -11.16 2.17 -9.60
C ILE A 171 -10.62 0.90 -8.96
N MET A 172 -9.42 0.50 -9.38
CA MET A 172 -8.79 -0.76 -8.99
C MET A 172 -7.37 -0.49 -8.49
N SER A 173 -7.09 -0.85 -7.23
CA SER A 173 -5.78 -0.56 -6.63
C SER A 173 -4.77 -1.69 -6.76
N ASP A 174 -5.21 -2.96 -6.74
CA ASP A 174 -4.31 -4.13 -6.63
C ASP A 174 -4.19 -4.95 -7.91
N TYR A 175 -4.79 -4.48 -9.00
CA TYR A 175 -4.83 -5.23 -10.26
C TYR A 175 -3.72 -4.81 -11.20
N SER A 176 -3.09 -5.81 -11.83
CA SER A 176 -2.19 -5.57 -12.95
C SER A 176 -2.99 -5.37 -14.25
N PRO A 177 -2.46 -4.62 -15.23
CA PRO A 177 -3.13 -4.43 -16.53
C PRO A 177 -3.49 -5.74 -17.23
N ASN A 178 -2.71 -6.80 -17.00
CA ASN A 178 -2.87 -8.10 -17.65
C ASN A 178 -4.05 -8.91 -17.10
N GLN A 179 -4.53 -8.60 -15.90
CA GLN A 179 -5.69 -9.26 -15.29
C GLN A 179 -7.01 -8.67 -15.81
N ILE A 180 -6.99 -7.47 -16.40
CA ILE A 180 -8.20 -6.76 -16.87
C ILE A 180 -8.95 -7.55 -17.96
N PRO A 181 -8.30 -8.07 -19.02
CA PRO A 181 -9.01 -8.84 -20.04
C PRO A 181 -9.65 -10.11 -19.48
N GLN A 182 -9.01 -10.73 -18.48
CA GLN A 182 -9.54 -11.91 -17.81
C GLN A 182 -10.79 -11.59 -16.98
N ILE A 183 -10.87 -10.39 -16.39
CA ILE A 183 -11.99 -9.95 -15.56
C ILE A 183 -13.19 -9.57 -16.44
N PHE A 184 -12.98 -8.77 -17.48
CA PHE A 184 -14.07 -8.14 -18.24
C PHE A 184 -14.48 -8.87 -19.53
N SER A 185 -13.83 -9.97 -19.90
CA SER A 185 -13.97 -10.69 -21.19
C SER A 185 -13.33 -9.97 -22.39
N ILE A 186 -12.96 -10.75 -23.41
CA ILE A 186 -12.27 -10.26 -24.62
C ILE A 186 -13.16 -9.32 -25.44
N GLU A 187 -14.47 -9.56 -25.50
CA GLU A 187 -15.41 -8.72 -26.25
C GLU A 187 -15.55 -7.31 -25.66
N ALA A 188 -15.57 -7.21 -24.33
CA ALA A 188 -15.63 -5.93 -23.64
C ALA A 188 -14.30 -5.15 -23.76
N SER A 189 -13.17 -5.85 -23.95
CA SER A 189 -11.84 -5.24 -23.98
C SER A 189 -11.68 -4.15 -25.04
N GLN A 190 -12.41 -4.23 -26.14
CA GLN A 190 -12.40 -3.21 -27.21
C GLN A 190 -12.99 -1.87 -26.76
N PHE A 191 -13.84 -1.88 -25.72
CA PHE A 191 -14.48 -0.70 -25.13
C PHE A 191 -13.85 -0.29 -23.79
N ILE A 192 -12.74 -0.94 -23.41
CA ILE A 192 -12.02 -0.68 -22.16
C ILE A 192 -10.79 0.17 -22.43
N LYS A 193 -10.74 1.35 -21.81
CA LYS A 193 -9.51 2.13 -21.70
C LYS A 193 -8.93 1.96 -20.31
N VAL A 194 -7.65 1.63 -20.24
CA VAL A 194 -6.92 1.48 -18.97
C VAL A 194 -5.99 2.67 -18.80
N ILE A 195 -6.06 3.34 -17.64
CA ILE A 195 -5.13 4.41 -17.25
C ILE A 195 -4.45 4.00 -15.95
N GLN A 196 -3.12 3.95 -15.96
CA GLN A 196 -2.33 3.59 -14.79
C GLN A 196 -1.79 4.83 -14.08
N PHE A 197 -2.25 5.05 -12.85
CA PHE A 197 -1.74 6.04 -11.93
C PHE A 197 -0.46 5.53 -11.25
N ARG A 198 0.39 6.48 -10.89
CA ARG A 198 1.63 6.23 -10.15
C ARG A 198 1.53 6.98 -8.84
N GLU A 199 2.40 6.63 -7.91
CA GLU A 199 2.56 7.34 -6.65
C GLU A 199 2.81 8.83 -6.88
N VAL A 200 2.33 9.65 -5.94
CA VAL A 200 2.50 11.09 -6.00
C VAL A 200 3.95 11.41 -5.69
N GLY A 201 4.62 12.13 -6.60
CA GLY A 201 6.00 12.56 -6.38
C GLY A 201 6.12 13.57 -5.23
N LYS A 202 7.34 13.76 -4.71
CA LYS A 202 7.65 14.67 -3.59
C LYS A 202 7.12 16.08 -3.81
N ARG A 203 7.46 16.71 -4.95
CA ARG A 203 7.04 18.10 -5.28
C ARG A 203 5.52 18.29 -5.31
N PRO A 204 4.73 17.50 -6.07
CA PRO A 204 3.27 17.66 -6.08
C PRO A 204 2.62 17.34 -4.73
N MET A 205 3.17 16.39 -3.96
CA MET A 205 2.67 16.09 -2.61
C MET A 205 2.87 17.26 -1.65
N VAL A 206 4.09 17.80 -1.57
CA VAL A 206 4.38 18.96 -0.70
C VAL A 206 3.55 20.19 -1.10
N LYS A 207 3.34 20.40 -2.42
CA LYS A 207 2.44 21.46 -2.90
C LYS A 207 1.01 21.28 -2.40
N ALA A 208 0.48 20.05 -2.43
CA ALA A 208 -0.85 19.74 -1.93
C ALA A 208 -0.94 19.92 -0.40
N LEU A 209 0.08 19.51 0.37
CA LEU A 209 0.13 19.71 1.82
C LEU A 209 0.17 21.19 2.20
N LYS A 210 0.99 22.00 1.50
CA LYS A 210 1.05 23.45 1.71
C LYS A 210 -0.29 24.12 1.45
N ARG A 211 -1.02 23.69 0.42
CA ARG A 211 -2.37 24.19 0.13
C ARG A 211 -3.37 23.82 1.22
N ALA A 212 -3.41 22.56 1.64
CA ALA A 212 -4.26 22.14 2.75
C ALA A 212 -3.93 22.92 4.04
N ASN A 213 -2.66 23.24 4.26
CA ASN A 213 -2.26 24.04 5.41
C ASN A 213 -2.71 25.51 5.36
N ILE A 214 -2.94 26.09 4.18
CA ILE A 214 -3.52 27.43 4.07
C ILE A 214 -4.93 27.44 4.68
N GLU A 215 -5.68 26.36 4.48
CA GLU A 215 -7.04 26.21 5.03
C GLU A 215 -7.03 25.81 6.51
N TRP A 216 -6.02 25.05 6.94
CA TRP A 216 -5.98 24.47 8.29
C TRP A 216 -5.13 25.23 9.31
N ASP A 217 -4.31 26.19 8.87
CA ASP A 217 -3.46 27.08 9.68
C ASP A 217 -2.64 26.36 10.77
N ILE A 218 -1.90 25.32 10.38
CA ILE A 218 -1.06 24.57 11.32
C ILE A 218 0.30 25.26 11.41
N LYS A 219 0.78 25.44 12.65
CA LYS A 219 2.09 26.04 12.96
C LYS A 219 3.22 25.04 12.66
N ASN A 220 4.18 25.48 11.85
CA ASN A 220 5.44 24.78 11.53
C ASN A 220 5.32 23.26 11.24
N PRO A 221 4.47 22.82 10.29
CA PRO A 221 4.49 21.43 9.85
C PRO A 221 5.79 21.08 9.10
N ASP A 222 6.42 19.97 9.46
CA ASP A 222 7.54 19.39 8.70
C ASP A 222 6.98 18.62 7.49
N TYR A 223 6.91 19.30 6.34
CA TYR A 223 6.36 18.72 5.12
C TYR A 223 7.26 17.63 4.53
N GLU A 224 8.57 17.78 4.70
CA GLU A 224 9.56 16.84 4.23
C GLU A 224 9.40 15.50 4.96
N GLU A 225 9.30 15.53 6.29
CA GLU A 225 9.09 14.33 7.10
C GLU A 225 7.75 13.65 6.76
N ILE A 226 6.67 14.42 6.65
CA ILE A 226 5.34 13.87 6.30
C ILE A 226 5.36 13.20 4.92
N GLU A 227 6.04 13.78 3.93
CA GLU A 227 6.20 13.15 2.61
C GLU A 227 6.98 11.84 2.71
N GLU A 228 8.05 11.83 3.50
CA GLU A 228 8.92 10.68 3.61
C GLU A 228 8.22 9.47 4.23
N ILE A 229 7.43 9.69 5.28
CA ILE A 229 6.68 8.61 5.92
C ILE A 229 5.47 8.19 5.06
N SER A 230 4.86 9.11 4.32
CA SER A 230 3.65 8.84 3.52
C SER A 230 3.91 8.03 2.25
N ASN A 231 5.18 7.85 1.85
CA ASN A 231 5.60 6.99 0.74
C ASN A 231 4.75 7.15 -0.56
N GLY A 232 4.49 8.40 -0.95
CA GLY A 232 3.74 8.67 -2.19
C GLY A 232 2.21 8.55 -2.08
N ASN A 233 1.67 8.26 -0.88
CA ASN A 233 0.23 8.24 -0.58
C ASN A 233 -0.24 9.60 -0.03
N LEU A 234 -0.98 10.35 -0.84
CA LEU A 234 -1.46 11.69 -0.47
C LEU A 234 -2.51 11.64 0.66
N ARG A 235 -3.34 10.59 0.72
CA ARG A 235 -4.37 10.46 1.76
C ARG A 235 -3.71 10.28 3.13
N THR A 236 -2.69 9.43 3.24
CA THR A 236 -1.92 9.28 4.48
C THR A 236 -1.24 10.58 4.88
N ALA A 237 -0.65 11.31 3.91
CA ALA A 237 0.00 12.59 4.17
C ALA A 237 -0.99 13.65 4.70
N LEU A 238 -2.16 13.77 4.08
CA LEU A 238 -3.21 14.70 4.52
C LEU A 238 -3.78 14.30 5.90
N ASN A 239 -3.99 13.01 6.15
CA ASN A 239 -4.45 12.53 7.46
C ASN A 239 -3.45 12.87 8.57
N LYS A 240 -2.15 12.75 8.29
CA LYS A 240 -1.10 13.15 9.24
C LYS A 240 -1.12 14.64 9.51
N LEU A 241 -1.24 15.46 8.46
CA LEU A 241 -1.36 16.90 8.60
C LEU A 241 -2.62 17.29 9.41
N LEU A 242 -3.76 16.65 9.13
CA LEU A 242 -5.00 16.84 9.91
C LEU A 242 -4.83 16.41 11.38
N LEU A 243 -4.09 15.34 11.64
CA LEU A 243 -3.80 14.90 13.00
C LEU A 243 -3.00 15.95 13.78
N LEU A 244 -2.05 16.63 13.14
CA LEU A 244 -1.28 17.74 13.75
C LEU A 244 -2.15 18.95 14.09
N LYS A 245 -3.18 19.24 13.26
CA LYS A 245 -4.20 20.26 13.57
C LYS A 245 -4.95 19.90 14.85
N LEU A 246 -5.39 18.64 14.97
CA LEU A 246 -6.16 18.17 16.12
C LEU A 246 -5.32 18.12 17.41
N SER A 247 -4.03 17.79 17.34
CA SER A 247 -3.14 17.81 18.52
C SER A 247 -2.84 19.24 18.99
N SER A 248 -2.67 20.19 18.06
CA SER A 248 -2.48 21.61 18.38
C SER A 248 -3.67 22.24 19.11
N GLY A 249 -4.89 21.69 18.93
CA GLY A 249 -6.08 22.09 19.67
C GLY A 249 -6.19 21.52 21.09
N ARG A 250 -5.47 20.44 21.41
CA ARG A 250 -5.51 19.78 22.73
C ARG A 250 -4.56 20.37 23.76
N THR A 251 -3.47 21.02 23.32
CA THR A 251 -2.45 21.62 24.19
C THR A 251 -2.93 22.82 25.01
N GLN A 252 -4.17 23.29 24.85
CA GLN A 252 -4.75 24.36 25.65
C GLN A 252 -5.39 23.88 26.97
N ASN A 253 -5.65 22.56 27.16
CA ASN A 253 -6.46 22.07 28.30
C ASN A 253 -5.79 21.06 29.24
N VAL A 254 -4.51 20.72 29.03
CA VAL A 254 -3.76 19.85 29.95
C VAL A 254 -2.36 20.40 30.16
N SER A 255 -2.25 21.43 30.99
CA SER A 255 -1.00 21.73 31.68
C SER A 255 -0.78 20.68 32.78
N ASN A 256 0.36 19.99 32.76
CA ASN A 256 0.94 19.11 33.80
C ASN A 256 0.93 17.59 33.56
N ILE A 257 1.29 17.15 32.36
CA ILE A 257 2.01 15.87 32.19
C ILE A 257 3.19 16.16 31.27
N ASN A 258 4.37 15.60 31.57
CA ASN A 258 5.63 15.77 30.85
C ASN A 258 5.59 15.21 29.40
N GLU A 259 4.60 15.62 28.59
CA GLU A 259 4.43 15.30 27.16
C GLU A 259 5.24 16.24 26.25
N GLU A 260 6.01 17.17 26.83
CA GLU A 260 6.82 18.13 26.07
C GLU A 260 7.99 17.49 25.33
N GLU A 261 8.41 16.28 25.68
CA GLU A 261 9.53 15.60 25.01
C GLU A 261 9.07 14.55 23.97
N SER A 262 7.96 13.85 24.17
CA SER A 262 7.51 12.82 23.19
C SER A 262 6.93 13.42 21.91
N SER A 263 6.39 14.64 21.97
CA SER A 263 5.73 15.33 20.85
C SER A 263 6.64 16.25 20.03
N LYS A 264 7.88 16.52 20.48
CA LYS A 264 8.83 17.43 19.79
C LYS A 264 9.83 16.72 18.86
N PHE A 265 9.91 15.40 18.91
CA PHE A 265 10.91 14.66 18.17
C PHE A 265 10.28 13.93 16.98
N GLY A 266 10.56 14.45 15.78
CA GLY A 266 10.15 13.83 14.52
C GLY A 266 10.64 12.39 14.39
N PHE A 267 10.03 11.63 13.49
CA PHE A 267 10.33 10.24 13.16
C PHE A 267 11.83 9.94 13.07
N PHE A 268 12.60 10.80 12.40
CA PHE A 268 14.05 10.63 12.25
C PHE A 268 14.83 10.86 13.53
N HIS A 269 14.34 11.68 14.45
CA HIS A 269 14.91 11.77 15.78
C HIS A 269 14.68 10.47 16.56
N SER A 270 13.48 9.89 16.47
CA SER A 270 13.19 8.58 17.09
C SER A 270 14.12 7.50 16.53
N LEU A 271 14.34 7.43 15.21
CA LEU A 271 15.33 6.53 14.61
C LEU A 271 16.76 6.81 15.11
N GLY A 272 17.12 8.09 15.21
CA GLY A 272 18.43 8.51 15.72
C GLY A 272 18.72 8.01 17.14
N LYS A 273 17.71 7.96 18.02
CA LYS A 273 17.89 7.40 19.37
C LYS A 273 18.44 5.97 19.33
N PHE A 274 17.89 5.12 18.47
CA PHE A 274 18.37 3.75 18.27
C PHE A 274 19.76 3.71 17.63
N MET A 275 19.98 4.47 16.55
CA MET A 275 21.21 4.37 15.77
C MET A 275 22.45 4.92 16.48
N TYR A 276 22.34 6.06 17.17
CA TYR A 276 23.47 6.61 17.92
C TYR A 276 23.70 5.88 19.26
N ASN A 277 22.77 5.03 19.69
CA ASN A 277 22.86 4.17 20.88
C ASN A 277 23.42 4.90 22.11
N LYS A 278 22.95 6.14 22.35
CA LYS A 278 23.47 6.97 23.45
C LYS A 278 23.02 6.42 24.78
N ARG A 279 23.96 6.31 25.72
CA ARG A 279 23.75 5.76 27.07
C ARG A 279 24.18 6.78 28.12
N ILE A 280 23.66 6.59 29.33
CA ILE A 280 23.93 7.45 30.49
C ILE A 280 25.21 6.93 31.16
N ASP A 281 26.25 7.74 31.19
CA ASP A 281 27.51 7.38 31.86
C ASP A 281 27.41 7.54 33.39
N PHE A 282 28.49 7.19 34.11
CA PHE A 282 28.55 7.32 35.57
C PHE A 282 28.41 8.78 36.07
N ALA A 283 28.68 9.77 35.21
CA ALA A 283 28.50 11.19 35.51
C ALA A 283 27.09 11.69 35.17
N GLY A 284 26.20 10.82 34.68
CA GLY A 284 24.84 11.17 34.27
C GLY A 284 24.75 11.83 32.89
N GLN A 285 25.82 11.83 32.10
CA GLN A 285 25.86 12.44 30.77
C GLN A 285 25.49 11.43 29.68
N SER A 286 24.71 11.88 28.70
CA SER A 286 24.34 11.07 27.54
C SER A 286 25.45 11.11 26.49
N LYS A 287 26.13 9.98 26.28
CA LYS A 287 27.22 9.84 25.30
C LYS A 287 27.13 8.53 24.52
N CYS A 288 27.82 8.46 23.38
CA CYS A 288 28.08 7.22 22.68
C CYS A 288 29.20 6.47 23.42
N MET A 289 28.94 5.22 23.78
CA MET A 289 29.88 4.39 24.55
C MET A 289 30.92 3.75 23.64
N THR A 290 32.04 3.34 24.22
CA THR A 290 33.10 2.58 23.55
C THR A 290 32.91 1.07 23.77
N TYR A 291 33.59 0.23 22.98
CA TYR A 291 33.57 -1.23 23.17
C TYR A 291 33.90 -1.66 24.61
N ALA A 292 34.89 -1.03 25.24
CA ALA A 292 35.29 -1.31 26.62
C ALA A 292 34.18 -1.05 27.65
N GLU A 293 33.21 -0.19 27.32
CA GLU A 293 32.04 0.12 28.16
C GLU A 293 30.81 -0.75 27.81
N LEU A 294 30.83 -1.44 26.65
CA LEU A 294 29.69 -2.20 26.12
C LEU A 294 29.86 -3.72 26.12
N TRP A 295 31.10 -4.22 26.10
CA TRP A 295 31.40 -5.65 25.94
C TRP A 295 30.70 -6.52 27.00
N ASP A 296 30.56 -6.01 28.23
CA ASP A 296 29.80 -6.66 29.29
C ASP A 296 28.32 -6.29 29.19
N ARG A 297 27.55 -7.21 28.60
CA ARG A 297 26.10 -7.01 28.36
C ARG A 297 25.27 -6.91 29.64
N GLU A 298 25.73 -7.51 30.74
CA GLU A 298 25.02 -7.49 32.02
C GLU A 298 25.22 -6.17 32.76
N HIS A 299 26.42 -5.59 32.67
CA HIS A 299 26.80 -4.38 33.41
C HIS A 299 26.90 -3.11 32.55
N ARG A 300 26.55 -3.19 31.26
CA ARG A 300 26.59 -2.03 30.37
C ARG A 300 25.74 -0.85 30.89
N PRO A 301 26.17 0.40 30.63
CA PRO A 301 25.40 1.58 31.01
C PRO A 301 23.99 1.60 30.40
N LYS A 302 23.02 2.17 31.14
CA LYS A 302 21.61 2.25 30.69
C LYS A 302 21.46 3.15 29.47
N LEU A 303 20.52 2.81 28.59
CA LEU A 303 20.11 3.67 27.47
C LEU A 303 19.63 5.03 27.97
N SER A 304 19.89 6.07 27.19
CA SER A 304 19.39 7.43 27.46
C SER A 304 17.89 7.61 27.16
N PHE A 305 17.25 6.57 26.64
CA PHE A 305 15.83 6.53 26.29
C PHE A 305 15.28 5.12 26.55
N ASP A 306 13.96 5.00 26.64
CA ASP A 306 13.27 3.71 26.66
C ASP A 306 12.89 3.30 25.21
N PRO A 307 13.42 2.18 24.69
CA PRO A 307 13.07 1.67 23.36
C PRO A 307 11.58 1.49 23.14
N ASP A 308 10.86 0.96 24.14
CA ASP A 308 9.45 0.60 23.98
C ASP A 308 8.60 1.88 23.88
N ASP A 309 8.88 2.87 24.73
CA ASP A 309 8.20 4.17 24.66
C ASP A 309 8.45 4.89 23.32
N VAL A 310 9.69 4.86 22.82
CA VAL A 310 10.01 5.53 21.55
C VAL A 310 9.30 4.87 20.36
N ILE A 311 9.23 3.54 20.33
CA ILE A 311 8.52 2.80 19.26
C ILE A 311 7.01 3.07 19.34
N ASN A 312 6.43 2.98 20.54
CA ASN A 312 4.98 3.14 20.75
C ASN A 312 4.48 4.56 20.45
N HIS A 313 5.30 5.58 20.65
CA HIS A 313 4.95 6.97 20.41
C HIS A 313 5.53 7.54 19.09
N SER A 314 6.18 6.70 18.29
CA SER A 314 6.70 7.10 16.98
C SER A 314 5.55 7.52 16.04
N PRO A 315 5.70 8.59 15.23
CA PRO A 315 4.66 9.04 14.29
C PRO A 315 4.53 8.14 13.05
N CYS A 316 5.08 6.93 13.10
CA CYS A 316 5.17 5.97 12.01
C CYS A 316 4.67 4.61 12.46
N ASP A 317 4.13 3.83 11.52
CA ASP A 317 3.73 2.47 11.79
C ASP A 317 4.95 1.62 12.22
N PRO A 318 4.84 0.81 13.29
CA PRO A 318 5.93 -0.03 13.76
C PRO A 318 6.51 -0.96 12.70
N SER A 319 5.68 -1.49 11.80
CA SER A 319 6.13 -2.32 10.66
C SER A 319 7.01 -1.55 9.68
N ILE A 320 6.85 -0.24 9.60
CA ILE A 320 7.69 0.64 8.80
C ILE A 320 8.92 1.07 9.59
N PHE A 321 8.75 1.35 10.89
CA PHE A 321 9.82 1.82 11.77
C PHE A 321 11.04 0.91 11.72
N TRP A 322 10.85 -0.41 11.87
CA TRP A 322 11.98 -1.34 11.88
C TRP A 322 12.63 -1.55 10.51
N LEU A 323 11.89 -1.37 9.41
CA LEU A 323 12.48 -1.37 8.06
C LEU A 323 13.44 -0.20 7.87
N TYR A 324 13.12 0.97 8.45
CA TYR A 324 14.06 2.10 8.47
C TYR A 324 15.27 1.80 9.34
N LEU A 325 15.10 1.06 10.45
CA LEU A 325 16.24 0.62 11.23
C LEU A 325 17.17 -0.29 10.41
N MET A 326 16.61 -1.33 9.80
CA MET A 326 17.36 -2.29 8.97
C MET A 326 18.10 -1.62 7.81
N GLU A 327 17.48 -0.68 7.11
CA GLU A 327 18.12 0.00 5.98
C GLU A 327 19.33 0.85 6.39
N ASN A 328 19.30 1.42 7.59
CA ASN A 328 20.25 2.46 7.98
C ASN A 328 21.28 2.00 9.02
N CYS A 329 21.06 0.88 9.72
CA CYS A 329 21.92 0.45 10.82
C CYS A 329 23.35 0.18 10.38
N ILE A 330 23.57 -0.30 9.15
CA ILE A 330 24.89 -0.68 8.65
C ILE A 330 25.96 0.44 8.76
N CYS A 331 25.56 1.71 8.69
CA CYS A 331 26.49 2.83 8.81
C CYS A 331 26.91 3.14 10.26
N PHE A 332 26.36 2.44 11.24
CA PHE A 332 26.57 2.66 12.67
C PHE A 332 27.34 1.53 13.36
N TYR A 333 27.74 0.49 12.62
CA TYR A 333 28.51 -0.66 13.10
C TYR A 333 29.93 -0.57 12.52
N GLU A 334 30.96 -0.76 13.35
CA GLU A 334 32.35 -0.93 12.88
C GLU A 334 32.72 -2.41 12.69
N ASP A 335 32.06 -3.30 13.42
CA ASP A 335 32.31 -4.73 13.43
C ASP A 335 31.22 -5.52 12.68
N ILE A 336 31.63 -6.53 11.92
CA ILE A 336 30.73 -7.33 11.08
C ILE A 336 29.97 -8.39 11.88
N ASP A 337 30.55 -8.90 12.96
CA ASP A 337 29.93 -9.93 13.80
C ASP A 337 28.78 -9.31 14.62
N ASP A 338 29.00 -8.10 15.16
CA ASP A 338 27.94 -7.29 15.76
C ASP A 338 26.76 -7.07 14.78
N LEU A 339 27.08 -6.75 13.53
CA LEU A 339 26.07 -6.53 12.49
C LEU A 339 25.34 -7.83 12.13
N ALA A 340 26.05 -8.95 12.04
CA ALA A 340 25.47 -10.25 11.75
C ALA A 340 24.42 -10.64 12.81
N GLU A 341 24.75 -10.47 14.10
CA GLU A 341 23.81 -10.71 15.21
C GLU A 341 22.57 -9.80 15.12
N CYS A 342 22.74 -8.53 14.74
CA CYS A 342 21.62 -7.63 14.49
C CYS A 342 20.69 -8.18 13.38
N TYR A 343 21.26 -8.69 12.29
CA TYR A 343 20.50 -9.20 11.14
C TYR A 343 19.83 -10.54 11.41
N GLU A 344 20.41 -11.40 12.25
CA GLU A 344 19.71 -12.59 12.74
C GLU A 344 18.41 -12.21 13.48
N SER A 345 18.46 -11.16 14.29
CA SER A 345 17.27 -10.64 14.96
C SER A 345 16.27 -10.01 13.98
N PHE A 346 16.74 -9.34 12.91
CA PHE A 346 15.85 -8.86 11.85
C PHE A 346 15.16 -10.00 11.09
N GLN A 347 15.86 -11.11 10.84
CA GLN A 347 15.27 -12.31 10.25
C GLN A 347 14.14 -12.84 11.13
N LEU A 348 14.34 -12.88 12.45
CA LEU A 348 13.29 -13.26 13.40
C LEU A 348 12.12 -12.25 13.41
N ALA A 349 12.42 -10.95 13.32
CA ALA A 349 11.38 -9.92 13.22
C ALA A 349 10.53 -10.07 11.94
N ASP A 350 11.14 -10.37 10.80
CA ASP A 350 10.45 -10.64 9.54
C ASP A 350 9.58 -11.91 9.63
N LEU A 351 10.10 -12.98 10.24
CA LEU A 351 9.34 -14.20 10.49
C LEU A 351 8.11 -13.93 11.38
N LEU A 352 8.28 -13.17 12.46
CA LEU A 352 7.16 -12.79 13.34
C LEU A 352 6.12 -11.95 12.62
N GLN A 353 6.54 -11.02 11.76
CA GLN A 353 5.62 -10.18 11.01
C GLN A 353 4.83 -10.96 9.95
N THR A 354 5.48 -11.90 9.27
CA THR A 354 4.86 -12.72 8.22
C THR A 354 3.95 -13.81 8.79
N THR A 355 4.38 -14.51 9.84
CA THR A 355 3.55 -15.52 10.52
C THR A 355 2.30 -14.91 11.17
N HIS A 356 2.38 -13.67 11.67
CA HIS A 356 1.23 -12.94 12.18
C HIS A 356 0.20 -12.61 11.07
N ALA A 357 0.63 -12.40 9.82
CA ALA A 357 -0.30 -12.15 8.72
C ALA A 357 -1.22 -13.36 8.44
N ASP A 358 -0.76 -14.58 8.75
CA ASP A 358 -1.47 -15.84 8.47
C ASP A 358 -2.20 -16.42 9.69
N ALA A 359 -1.85 -16.02 10.92
CA ALA A 359 -2.43 -16.55 12.16
C ALA A 359 -3.31 -15.50 12.86
N ALA A 360 -4.62 -15.78 12.96
CA ALA A 360 -5.64 -14.92 13.56
C ALA A 360 -5.53 -14.74 15.10
N GLY A 361 -4.33 -14.79 15.70
CA GLY A 361 -4.22 -14.65 17.15
C GLY A 361 -2.80 -14.48 17.72
N THR A 362 -2.74 -13.52 18.65
CA THR A 362 -1.94 -13.47 19.90
C THR A 362 -0.61 -12.71 19.90
N PHE A 363 0.10 -12.53 18.79
CA PHE A 363 1.30 -11.67 18.78
C PHE A 363 0.92 -10.20 18.55
N SER A 364 1.42 -9.30 19.39
CA SER A 364 1.21 -7.86 19.18
C SER A 364 1.90 -7.44 17.88
N GLU A 365 1.20 -6.69 17.00
CA GLU A 365 1.73 -6.11 15.74
C GLU A 365 3.03 -5.31 15.96
N LEU A 366 3.27 -4.91 17.20
CA LEU A 366 4.43 -4.15 17.63
C LEU A 366 5.69 -4.99 17.87
N MET A 367 5.56 -6.31 18.06
CA MET A 367 6.66 -7.20 18.47
C MET A 367 7.86 -7.18 17.51
N PRO A 368 7.68 -7.24 16.18
CA PRO A 368 8.80 -7.17 15.24
C PRO A 368 9.62 -5.90 15.43
N ALA A 369 8.95 -4.76 15.63
CA ALA A 369 9.61 -3.48 15.80
C ALA A 369 10.38 -3.37 17.12
N HIS A 370 9.83 -3.91 18.20
CA HIS A 370 10.50 -3.96 19.50
C HIS A 370 11.73 -4.88 19.49
N LEU A 371 11.61 -6.06 18.88
CA LEU A 371 12.73 -6.99 18.71
C LEU A 371 13.84 -6.35 17.87
N ALA A 372 13.50 -5.83 16.70
CA ALA A 372 14.43 -5.15 15.81
C ALA A 372 15.09 -3.92 16.46
N GLY A 373 14.30 -3.10 17.17
CA GLY A 373 14.80 -1.94 17.88
C GLY A 373 15.82 -2.30 18.96
N ARG A 374 15.52 -3.31 19.78
CA ARG A 374 16.45 -3.82 20.81
C ARG A 374 17.69 -4.44 20.20
N ALA A 375 17.54 -5.22 19.13
CA ALA A 375 18.67 -5.80 18.42
C ALA A 375 19.68 -4.75 17.95
N VAL A 376 19.20 -3.64 17.38
CA VAL A 376 20.06 -2.55 16.89
C VAL A 376 20.92 -1.92 17.99
N VAL A 377 20.38 -1.77 19.20
CA VAL A 377 21.09 -1.16 20.34
C VAL A 377 21.90 -2.17 21.16
N ASP A 378 21.56 -3.45 21.07
CA ASP A 378 22.12 -4.51 21.90
C ASP A 378 23.28 -5.25 21.25
N SER A 379 23.19 -5.51 19.95
CA SER A 379 24.25 -6.19 19.18
C SER A 379 25.42 -5.25 18.83
N ASN A 380 25.20 -3.94 18.78
CA ASN A 380 26.26 -2.97 18.45
C ASN A 380 27.20 -2.72 19.64
N LEU A 381 28.24 -3.55 19.79
CA LEU A 381 29.30 -3.39 20.78
C LEU A 381 30.41 -2.44 20.27
N HIS A 382 30.57 -2.32 18.96
CA HIS A 382 31.54 -1.46 18.28
C HIS A 382 30.83 -0.34 17.49
N PRO A 383 30.24 0.66 18.18
CA PRO A 383 29.50 1.72 17.51
C PRO A 383 30.42 2.64 16.72
N ALA A 384 30.06 2.86 15.45
CA ALA A 384 30.82 3.73 14.57
C ALA A 384 30.73 5.20 14.99
N LYS A 385 31.85 5.91 14.83
CA LYS A 385 31.89 7.37 15.06
C LYS A 385 31.15 8.11 13.93
N THR A 386 29.85 8.27 14.09
CA THR A 386 29.00 8.96 13.12
C THR A 386 28.66 10.38 13.59
N GLY A 387 28.83 11.34 12.69
CA GLY A 387 28.34 12.71 12.85
C GLY A 387 26.87 12.82 12.49
N PHE A 388 26.44 13.96 11.95
CA PHE A 388 25.09 14.09 11.42
C PHE A 388 24.85 13.12 10.26
N PHE A 389 23.91 12.19 10.44
CA PHE A 389 23.55 11.18 9.44
C PHE A 389 22.22 11.50 8.76
N ASN A 390 22.17 11.36 7.44
CA ASN A 390 20.95 11.54 6.65
C ASN A 390 20.32 10.16 6.38
N PHE A 391 19.18 9.87 7.01
CA PHE A 391 18.51 8.58 6.89
C PHE A 391 17.94 8.34 5.50
N LYS A 392 18.05 7.09 5.04
CA LYS A 392 17.54 6.63 3.75
C LYS A 392 16.22 5.88 3.94
N LYS A 393 15.33 6.02 2.94
CA LYS A 393 14.10 5.22 2.87
C LYS A 393 14.43 3.74 2.64
N PRO A 394 13.65 2.81 3.22
CA PRO A 394 13.84 1.38 3.03
C PRO A 394 13.88 0.99 1.54
N GLY A 395 14.97 0.38 1.11
CA GLY A 395 15.17 -0.08 -0.26
C GLY A 395 14.20 -1.20 -0.64
N ILE A 396 13.75 -1.99 0.35
CA ILE A 396 12.81 -3.10 0.17
C ILE A 396 11.51 -2.69 -0.52
N TRP A 397 11.04 -1.46 -0.31
CA TRP A 397 9.83 -0.95 -0.98
C TRP A 397 10.00 -0.84 -2.49
N ARG A 398 11.20 -0.52 -2.97
CA ARG A 398 11.48 -0.50 -4.41
C ARG A 398 11.48 -1.93 -4.96
N LEU A 399 12.05 -2.87 -4.22
CA LEU A 399 12.13 -4.27 -4.61
C LEU A 399 10.73 -4.89 -4.70
N ILE A 400 9.90 -4.74 -3.67
CA ILE A 400 8.52 -5.25 -3.66
C ILE A 400 7.71 -4.74 -4.88
N LYS A 401 7.90 -3.47 -5.25
CA LYS A 401 7.24 -2.89 -6.43
C LYS A 401 7.73 -3.48 -7.75
N GLY A 402 9.00 -3.87 -7.83
CA GLY A 402 9.61 -4.44 -9.03
C GLY A 402 9.34 -5.93 -9.22
N ILE A 403 9.03 -6.69 -8.15
CA ILE A 403 8.81 -8.14 -8.21
C ILE A 403 7.75 -8.52 -9.26
N PRO A 404 6.55 -7.91 -9.31
CA PRO A 404 5.53 -8.29 -10.29
C PRO A 404 5.98 -8.07 -11.74
N GLU A 405 6.71 -6.98 -12.02
CA GLU A 405 7.24 -6.69 -13.36
C GLU A 405 8.34 -7.67 -13.75
N SER A 406 9.26 -7.97 -12.83
CA SER A 406 10.33 -8.96 -13.04
C SER A 406 9.77 -10.37 -13.25
N GLN A 407 8.81 -10.80 -12.43
CA GLN A 407 8.13 -12.09 -12.59
C GLN A 407 7.39 -12.20 -13.92
N LEU A 408 6.76 -11.12 -14.38
CA LEU A 408 6.08 -11.08 -15.67
C LEU A 408 7.07 -11.21 -16.84
N ASN A 409 8.21 -10.53 -16.77
CA ASN A 409 9.24 -10.62 -17.79
C ASN A 409 9.83 -12.03 -17.88
N ILE A 410 10.06 -12.67 -16.73
CA ILE A 410 10.50 -14.08 -16.66
C ILE A 410 9.46 -14.99 -17.29
N LYS A 411 8.17 -14.85 -16.95
CA LYS A 411 7.09 -15.65 -17.56
C LYS A 411 7.03 -15.50 -19.08
N LYS A 412 7.15 -14.27 -19.59
CA LYS A 412 7.15 -14.01 -21.04
C LYS A 412 8.36 -14.62 -21.73
N GLN A 413 9.54 -14.55 -21.11
CA GLN A 413 10.74 -15.21 -21.63
C GLN A 413 10.56 -16.73 -21.68
N GLN A 414 10.03 -17.32 -20.60
CA GLN A 414 9.71 -18.75 -20.53
C GLN A 414 8.67 -19.17 -21.58
N GLU A 415 7.59 -18.39 -21.77
CA GLU A 415 6.60 -18.65 -22.82
C GLU A 415 7.24 -18.63 -24.21
N ASN A 416 8.12 -17.66 -24.48
CA ASN A 416 8.85 -17.58 -25.75
C ASN A 416 9.84 -18.74 -25.93
N GLU A 417 10.50 -19.19 -24.88
CA GLU A 417 11.42 -20.35 -24.89
C GLU A 417 10.66 -21.68 -25.07
N ILE A 418 9.48 -21.82 -24.44
CA ILE A 418 8.60 -22.99 -24.62
C ILE A 418 8.08 -23.05 -26.06
N ILE A 419 7.67 -21.90 -26.62
CA ILE A 419 7.25 -21.80 -28.03
C ILE A 419 8.42 -22.11 -28.98
N ALA A 420 9.65 -21.68 -28.64
CA ALA A 420 10.84 -21.94 -29.44
C ALA A 420 11.34 -23.39 -29.33
N SER A 421 11.11 -24.08 -28.20
CA SER A 421 11.60 -25.45 -27.95
C SER A 421 10.58 -26.55 -28.30
N GLY A 422 9.29 -26.23 -28.45
CA GLY A 422 8.25 -27.20 -28.82
C GLY A 422 7.96 -28.28 -27.77
N PHE A 423 8.44 -28.13 -26.53
CA PHE A 423 8.36 -29.13 -25.47
C PHE A 423 7.09 -29.00 -24.60
N ARG A 424 6.54 -30.15 -24.15
CA ARG A 424 5.30 -30.24 -23.34
C ARG A 424 5.55 -29.96 -21.85
N LEU A 425 4.68 -29.12 -21.29
CA LEU A 425 4.62 -28.52 -19.94
C LEU A 425 4.87 -29.39 -18.68
N ASN A 426 4.94 -30.73 -18.77
CA ASN A 426 4.83 -31.58 -17.57
C ASN A 426 6.15 -31.83 -16.82
N GLU A 427 7.31 -31.55 -17.41
CA GLU A 427 8.62 -31.82 -16.76
C GLU A 427 9.22 -30.61 -16.02
N PHE A 428 8.70 -29.38 -16.25
CA PHE A 428 9.28 -28.15 -15.68
C PHE A 428 8.53 -27.61 -14.44
N LEU A 429 7.39 -28.22 -14.07
CA LEU A 429 6.49 -27.71 -13.03
C LEU A 429 7.00 -27.91 -11.58
N VAL A 430 8.09 -28.66 -11.38
CA VAL A 430 8.62 -28.97 -10.05
C VAL A 430 9.35 -27.78 -9.42
N ASP A 431 10.05 -26.95 -10.22
CA ASP A 431 10.87 -25.85 -9.67
C ASP A 431 10.11 -24.54 -9.43
N VAL A 432 8.94 -24.37 -10.05
CA VAL A 432 8.21 -23.09 -10.06
C VAL A 432 7.40 -22.85 -8.78
N TRP A 433 7.03 -23.90 -8.05
CA TRP A 433 6.23 -23.77 -6.82
C TRP A 433 7.06 -23.37 -5.59
N GLY A 434 8.39 -23.29 -5.70
CA GLY A 434 9.27 -22.83 -4.63
C GLY A 434 9.27 -21.32 -4.38
N PHE A 435 8.71 -20.52 -5.29
CA PHE A 435 8.78 -19.04 -5.20
C PHE A 435 7.52 -18.38 -4.62
N ASN A 436 6.46 -19.15 -4.33
CA ASN A 436 5.13 -18.60 -4.06
C ASN A 436 4.61 -18.79 -2.63
N ARG A 437 5.50 -19.07 -1.66
CA ARG A 437 5.17 -19.01 -0.22
C ARG A 437 6.37 -18.52 0.58
N GLY A 438 6.19 -17.40 1.28
CA GLY A 438 6.82 -17.08 2.57
C GLY A 438 8.35 -17.07 2.67
N SER A 439 8.88 -15.87 2.95
CA SER A 439 10.26 -15.57 3.38
C SER A 439 11.33 -15.53 2.28
N LEU A 440 12.10 -14.44 2.29
CA LEU A 440 13.33 -14.29 1.53
C LEU A 440 14.54 -14.98 2.18
N PHE A 441 14.36 -15.68 3.32
CA PHE A 441 15.47 -16.24 4.11
C PHE A 441 15.20 -17.58 4.81
N HIS A 442 14.17 -18.35 4.43
CA HIS A 442 14.10 -19.77 4.80
C HIS A 442 14.44 -20.67 3.63
N ARG A 443 15.70 -21.09 3.58
CA ARG A 443 16.01 -22.51 3.41
C ARG A 443 17.15 -22.88 4.34
N LYS A 444 16.82 -23.56 5.44
CA LYS A 444 17.72 -24.56 6.00
C LYS A 444 17.95 -25.57 4.89
N PHE A 445 19.21 -25.72 4.49
CA PHE A 445 19.67 -26.88 3.74
C PHE A 445 19.30 -28.13 4.56
N GLU A 446 18.33 -28.91 4.08
CA GLU A 446 18.27 -30.33 4.39
C GLU A 446 19.33 -30.99 3.50
N GLU A 447 20.56 -31.05 4.00
CA GLU A 447 21.55 -32.04 3.59
C GLU A 447 20.94 -33.42 3.85
N ASP A 448 20.85 -34.26 2.80
CA ASP A 448 20.93 -35.75 2.86
C ASP A 448 20.21 -36.51 1.71
N ILE A 449 19.70 -35.86 0.64
CA ILE A 449 18.99 -36.60 -0.45
C ILE A 449 19.52 -36.35 -1.88
N GLU A 450 20.50 -35.47 -2.11
CA GLU A 450 20.91 -35.09 -3.49
C GLU A 450 22.28 -35.58 -3.99
N GLU A 451 23.06 -36.35 -3.22
CA GLU A 451 24.37 -36.83 -3.72
C GLU A 451 24.25 -37.94 -4.80
N GLU A 452 23.28 -38.85 -4.73
CA GLU A 452 23.16 -39.92 -5.73
C GLU A 452 22.66 -39.42 -7.10
N LYS A 453 21.75 -38.43 -7.12
CA LYS A 453 21.16 -37.92 -8.37
C LYS A 453 22.06 -36.95 -9.11
N THR A 454 22.85 -36.15 -8.40
CA THR A 454 23.82 -35.23 -9.01
C THR A 454 25.00 -35.98 -9.62
N THR A 455 25.49 -37.04 -8.97
CA THR A 455 26.59 -37.87 -9.51
C THR A 455 26.19 -38.54 -10.83
N GLN A 456 24.98 -39.08 -10.92
CA GLN A 456 24.48 -39.73 -12.13
C GLN A 456 24.19 -38.74 -13.27
N TYR A 457 23.86 -37.48 -12.95
CA TYR A 457 23.72 -36.41 -13.94
C TYR A 457 25.07 -36.01 -14.54
N TRP A 458 26.12 -35.88 -13.72
CA TRP A 458 27.47 -35.53 -14.19
C TRP A 458 28.15 -36.66 -14.99
N GLU A 459 27.94 -37.93 -14.65
CA GLU A 459 28.42 -39.07 -15.45
C GLU A 459 27.75 -39.12 -16.84
N ASN A 460 26.45 -38.87 -16.92
CA ASN A 460 25.73 -38.83 -18.19
C ASN A 460 26.14 -37.64 -19.08
N LEU A 461 26.47 -36.50 -18.47
CA LEU A 461 26.99 -35.33 -19.18
C LEU A 461 28.42 -35.56 -19.69
N SER A 462 29.27 -36.21 -18.89
CA SER A 462 30.64 -36.60 -19.29
C SER A 462 30.63 -37.57 -20.47
N ASN A 463 29.79 -38.62 -20.41
CA ASN A 463 29.65 -39.60 -21.49
C ASN A 463 29.06 -39.00 -22.78
N SER A 464 28.22 -37.96 -22.68
CA SER A 464 27.72 -37.24 -23.85
C SER A 464 28.77 -36.31 -24.47
N LEU A 465 29.67 -35.75 -23.67
CA LEU A 465 30.74 -34.86 -24.14
C LEU A 465 31.92 -35.62 -24.76
N GLU A 466 32.22 -36.85 -24.31
CA GLU A 466 33.23 -37.71 -24.95
C GLU A 466 32.80 -38.20 -26.34
N ASN A 467 31.50 -38.43 -26.56
CA ASN A 467 30.97 -38.79 -27.88
C ASN A 467 30.95 -37.61 -28.89
N ILE A 468 31.20 -36.39 -28.43
CA ILE A 468 31.31 -35.17 -29.26
C ILE A 468 32.78 -34.86 -29.58
N LYS A 469 33.75 -35.58 -28.99
CA LYS A 469 35.18 -35.49 -29.30
C LYS A 469 35.74 -36.85 -29.75
N MET A 470 35.39 -37.27 -30.97
CA MET A 470 36.41 -37.78 -31.88
C MET A 470 37.13 -36.59 -32.51
#